data_AF-A0A256FRT9-F1
#
_entry.id   AF-A0A256FRT9-F1
#
_cell.length_a   1.000
_cell.length_b   1.000
_cell.length_c   1.000
_cell.angle_alpha   90.00
_cell.angle_beta   90.00
_cell.angle_gamma   90.00
#
_symmetry.space_group_name_H-M   'P 1'
#
loop_
_entity.id
_entity.type
_entity.pdbx_description
1 polymer ?
#
loop_
_entity_poly.entity_id
_entity_poly.type
_entity_poly.pdbx_seq_one_letter_code
_entity_poly.pdbx_strand_id
1 'polypeptide(L)'
;MLSLVDAETVLSHAKNVDYGMIVERQVAGADLVILNKTDLVSPAQRDDVRSWMARRSPRAGIVETVEAAVPVEIVLGQHSSEWPEALSTVSPGGFKARAAPPFTSWSFRTERPLSAERLGRMMDELPGSILRAKGILHIA
;
A
#
# COMPACT_ATOMS: atom_id res chain seq x y z
N MET A 1 5.42 -7.34 -0.98
CA MET A 1 6.23 -6.71 0.09
C MET A 1 5.72 -5.30 0.37
N LEU A 2 6.08 -4.66 1.48
CA LEU A 2 5.86 -3.21 1.66
C LEU A 2 7.18 -2.49 1.41
N SER A 3 7.16 -1.40 0.64
CA SER A 3 8.34 -0.58 0.37
C SER A 3 8.05 0.89 0.72
N LEU A 4 8.89 1.49 1.56
CA LEU A 4 8.89 2.93 1.80
C LEU A 4 9.83 3.58 0.78
N VAL A 5 9.30 4.53 0.00
CA VAL A 5 10.01 5.17 -1.10
C VAL A 5 10.03 6.66 -0.87
N ASP A 6 11.21 7.27 -0.97
CA ASP A 6 11.39 8.71 -0.90
C ASP A 6 11.11 9.34 -2.27
N ALA A 7 10.09 10.21 -2.35
CA ALA A 7 9.68 10.85 -3.59
C ALA A 7 10.77 11.77 -4.18
N GLU A 8 11.60 12.38 -3.34
CA GLU A 8 12.64 13.31 -3.76
C GLU A 8 13.81 12.59 -4.44
N THR A 9 14.20 11.44 -3.89
CA THR A 9 15.50 10.83 -4.21
C THR A 9 15.43 9.51 -4.99
N VAL A 10 14.27 8.84 -5.05
CA VAL A 10 14.15 7.49 -5.63
C VAL A 10 14.65 7.38 -7.07
N LEU A 11 14.37 8.36 -7.93
CA LEU A 11 14.79 8.32 -9.33
C LEU A 11 16.31 8.43 -9.48
N SER A 12 16.96 9.18 -8.59
CA SER A 12 18.41 9.31 -8.54
C SER A 12 19.04 8.02 -8.01
N HIS A 13 18.49 7.45 -6.93
CA HIS A 13 18.96 6.18 -6.37
C HIS A 13 18.78 5.00 -7.35
N ALA A 14 17.69 4.96 -8.10
CA ALA A 14 17.46 3.93 -9.12
C ALA A 14 18.51 3.96 -10.25
N LYS A 15 19.11 5.12 -10.53
CA LYS A 15 20.18 5.28 -11.53
C LYS A 15 21.58 5.03 -10.97
N ASN A 16 21.71 4.78 -9.66
CA ASN A 16 23.01 4.54 -9.05
C ASN A 16 23.61 3.21 -9.55
N VAL A 17 24.89 3.22 -9.90
CA VAL A 17 25.58 2.06 -10.51
C VAL A 17 25.76 0.92 -9.51
N ASP A 18 26.00 1.23 -8.23
CA ASP A 18 26.34 0.23 -7.22
C ASP A 18 25.10 -0.50 -6.69
N TYR A 19 23.99 0.22 -6.50
CA TYR A 19 22.80 -0.32 -5.82
C TYR A 19 21.46 -0.01 -6.51
N GLY A 20 21.45 0.65 -7.67
CA GLY A 20 20.21 1.00 -8.38
C GLY A 20 19.33 -0.23 -8.68
N MET A 21 19.94 -1.36 -9.04
CA MET A 21 19.20 -2.63 -9.22
C MET A 21 18.45 -3.08 -7.96
N ILE A 22 18.99 -2.84 -6.76
CA ILE A 22 18.32 -3.21 -5.50
C ILE A 22 17.08 -2.34 -5.31
N VAL A 23 17.21 -1.03 -5.56
CA VAL A 23 16.10 -0.07 -5.50
C VAL A 23 14.98 -0.48 -6.45
N GLU A 24 15.32 -0.78 -7.71
CA GLU A 24 14.35 -1.22 -8.70
C GLU A 24 13.64 -2.51 -8.29
N ARG A 25 14.37 -3.51 -7.79
CA ARG A 25 13.79 -4.78 -7.33
C ARG A 25 12.88 -4.59 -6.12
N GLN A 26 13.24 -3.72 -5.19
CA GLN A 26 12.40 -3.43 -4.02
C GLN A 26 11.09 -2.73 -4.40
N VAL A 27 11.13 -1.86 -5.40
CA VAL A 27 9.91 -1.22 -5.93
C VAL A 27 9.08 -2.23 -6.73
N ALA A 28 9.70 -3.03 -7.60
CA ALA A 28 9.00 -4.02 -8.42
C ALA A 28 8.34 -5.14 -7.60
N GLY A 29 8.95 -5.57 -6.49
CA GLY A 29 8.40 -6.60 -5.60
C GLY A 29 7.38 -6.08 -4.56
N ALA A 30 7.09 -4.79 -4.56
CA ALA A 30 6.14 -4.20 -3.62
C ALA A 30 4.70 -4.56 -4.01
N ASP A 31 3.92 -4.99 -3.04
CA ASP A 31 2.44 -5.08 -3.14
C ASP A 31 1.82 -3.74 -2.68
N LEU A 32 2.55 -2.98 -1.86
CA LEU A 32 2.17 -1.67 -1.36
C LEU A 32 3.43 -0.80 -1.27
N VAL A 33 3.36 0.39 -1.86
CA VAL A 33 4.39 1.42 -1.77
C VAL A 33 3.86 2.59 -0.95
N ILE A 34 4.60 2.96 0.09
CA ILE A 34 4.42 4.23 0.78
C ILE A 34 5.34 5.23 0.10
N LEU A 35 4.79 6.13 -0.72
CA LEU A 35 5.53 7.23 -1.32
C LEU A 35 5.58 8.38 -0.32
N ASN A 36 6.74 8.58 0.30
CA ASN A 36 6.96 9.54 1.37
C ASN A 36 7.68 10.80 0.87
N LYS A 37 7.65 11.86 1.68
CA LYS A 37 8.23 13.18 1.41
C LYS A 37 7.61 13.86 0.20
N THR A 38 6.31 13.66 -0.01
CA THR A 38 5.60 14.27 -1.15
C THR A 38 5.52 15.79 -1.06
N ASP A 39 5.75 16.35 0.12
CA ASP A 39 5.85 17.78 0.39
C ASP A 39 7.14 18.42 -0.14
N LEU A 40 8.20 17.64 -0.37
CA LEU A 40 9.48 18.14 -0.87
C LEU A 40 9.59 18.17 -2.40
N VAL A 41 8.59 17.64 -3.11
CA VAL A 41 8.63 17.51 -4.58
C VAL A 41 7.52 18.30 -5.25
N SER A 42 7.82 18.83 -6.44
CA SER A 42 6.81 19.45 -7.28
C SER A 42 5.80 18.41 -7.81
N PRO A 43 4.58 18.84 -8.21
CA PRO A 43 3.61 17.94 -8.83
C PRO A 43 4.16 17.18 -10.05
N ALA A 44 4.98 17.85 -10.88
CA ALA A 44 5.62 17.23 -12.05
C ALA A 44 6.60 16.13 -11.65
N GLN A 45 7.47 16.38 -10.66
CA GLN A 45 8.37 15.35 -10.13
C GLN A 45 7.61 14.18 -9.51
N ARG A 46 6.51 14.45 -8.81
CA ARG A 46 5.66 13.40 -8.23
C ARG A 46 5.05 12.52 -9.32
N ASP A 47 4.59 13.11 -10.42
CA ASP A 47 4.03 12.38 -11.55
C ASP A 47 5.10 11.54 -12.28
N ASP A 48 6.33 12.05 -12.39
CA ASP A 48 7.47 11.29 -12.92
C ASP A 48 7.77 10.05 -12.05
N VAL A 49 7.81 10.22 -10.73
CA VAL A 49 8.03 9.13 -9.77
C VAL A 49 6.89 8.11 -9.85
N ARG A 50 5.64 8.57 -9.85
CA ARG A 50 4.45 7.73 -9.99
C ARG A 50 4.49 6.91 -11.28
N SER A 51 4.83 7.55 -12.40
CA SER A 51 4.95 6.90 -13.70
C SER A 51 6.09 5.88 -13.72
N TRP A 52 7.22 6.20 -13.09
CA TRP A 52 8.36 5.29 -12.96
C TRP A 52 8.03 4.06 -12.11
N MET A 53 7.25 4.22 -11.04
CA MET A 53 6.77 3.12 -10.19
C MET A 53 5.70 2.28 -10.90
N ALA A 54 4.73 2.90 -11.57
CA ALA A 54 3.65 2.20 -12.26
C ALA A 54 4.18 1.23 -13.34
N ARG A 55 5.28 1.57 -14.01
CA ARG A 55 5.96 0.67 -14.96
C ARG A 55 6.62 -0.54 -14.31
N ARG A 56 7.07 -0.41 -13.05
CA ARG A 56 7.84 -1.43 -12.33
C ARG A 56 6.98 -2.30 -11.41
N SER A 57 5.99 -1.71 -10.76
CA SER A 57 4.98 -2.41 -9.98
C SER A 57 3.58 -1.92 -10.35
N PRO A 58 3.02 -2.41 -11.49
CA PRO A 58 1.70 -2.01 -11.96
C PRO A 58 0.56 -2.46 -11.04
N ARG A 59 0.84 -3.41 -10.14
CA ARG A 59 -0.14 -3.97 -9.19
C ARG A 59 0.03 -3.42 -7.77
N ALA A 60 1.08 -2.63 -7.49
CA ALA A 60 1.24 -2.05 -6.16
C ALA A 60 0.18 -0.98 -5.90
N GLY A 61 -0.47 -1.08 -4.75
CA GLY A 61 -1.12 0.09 -4.16
C GLY A 61 -0.06 1.15 -3.85
N ILE A 62 -0.36 2.43 -4.09
CA ILE A 62 0.52 3.56 -3.76
C ILE A 62 -0.19 4.47 -2.78
N VAL A 63 0.44 4.74 -1.64
CA VAL A 63 -0.05 5.67 -0.62
C VAL A 63 0.93 6.82 -0.49
N GLU A 64 0.48 8.02 -0.81
CA GLU A 64 1.27 9.25 -0.69
C GLU A 64 1.23 9.77 0.75
N THR A 65 2.40 10.19 1.26
CA THR A 65 2.58 10.56 2.66
C THR A 65 3.63 11.65 2.84
N VAL A 66 3.50 12.35 3.96
CA VAL A 66 4.52 13.21 4.57
C VAL A 66 4.91 12.55 5.89
N GLU A 67 6.20 12.53 6.22
CA GLU A 67 6.73 11.92 7.45
C GLU A 67 6.31 10.44 7.67
N ALA A 68 6.03 9.71 6.58
CA ALA A 68 5.55 8.33 6.59
C ALA A 68 4.28 8.13 7.45
N ALA A 69 3.40 9.15 7.51
CA ALA A 69 2.22 9.17 8.36
C ALA A 69 1.10 8.19 7.90
N VAL A 70 1.31 6.89 8.15
CA VAL A 70 0.33 5.82 7.93
C VAL A 70 -0.05 5.11 9.23
N PRO A 71 -1.28 4.58 9.34
CA PRO A 71 -1.66 3.70 10.43
C PRO A 71 -0.75 2.46 10.46
N VAL A 72 -0.34 2.04 11.66
CA VAL A 72 0.61 0.94 11.87
C VAL A 72 0.09 -0.39 11.34
N GLU A 73 -1.24 -0.55 11.29
CA GLU A 73 -1.95 -1.71 10.78
C GLU A 73 -1.62 -1.96 9.30
N ILE A 74 -1.43 -0.89 8.52
CA ILE A 74 -1.03 -0.97 7.11
C ILE A 74 0.40 -1.52 7.00
N VAL A 75 1.29 -1.08 7.91
CA VAL A 75 2.70 -1.49 7.92
C VAL A 75 2.83 -2.96 8.32
N LEU A 76 2.11 -3.36 9.39
CA LEU A 76 2.14 -4.71 9.92
C LEU A 76 1.32 -5.70 9.08
N GLY A 77 0.39 -5.22 8.25
CA GLY A 77 -0.58 -6.06 7.55
C GLY A 77 -1.45 -6.88 8.52
N GLN A 78 -1.64 -6.37 9.74
CA GLN A 78 -2.36 -7.01 10.85
C GLN A 78 -3.68 -6.28 11.15
N HIS A 79 -4.63 -7.02 11.73
CA HIS A 79 -5.89 -6.51 12.24
C HIS A 79 -6.09 -6.84 13.73
N SER A 80 -6.72 -5.91 14.45
CA SER A 80 -7.81 -6.24 15.37
C SER A 80 -9.14 -6.03 14.64
N SER A 81 -10.08 -6.96 14.80
CA SER A 81 -11.44 -6.91 14.25
C SER A 81 -12.38 -5.95 15.01
N GLU A 82 -11.84 -5.18 15.95
CA GLU A 82 -12.59 -4.30 16.84
C GLU A 82 -11.97 -2.91 16.79
N TRP A 83 -12.66 -1.98 16.13
CA TRP A 83 -12.47 -0.55 16.35
C TRP A 83 -13.74 -0.06 17.06
N PRO A 84 -13.67 0.32 18.35
CA PRO A 84 -14.79 0.95 19.03
C PRO A 84 -15.07 2.31 18.39
N GLU A 85 -16.35 2.63 18.23
CA GLU A 85 -16.94 3.90 17.78
C GLU A 85 -16.52 5.14 18.64
N ALA A 86 -15.67 4.95 19.64
CA ALA A 86 -15.43 5.87 20.74
C ALA A 86 -14.38 6.98 20.47
N LEU A 87 -13.78 7.05 19.28
CA LEU A 87 -12.74 8.06 18.98
C LEU A 87 -13.26 9.32 18.28
N SER A 88 -14.58 9.54 18.25
CA SER A 88 -15.26 10.58 17.46
C SER A 88 -15.44 11.96 18.14
N THR A 89 -14.55 12.38 19.05
CA THR A 89 -14.55 13.75 19.61
C THR A 89 -13.08 14.23 19.71
N VAL A 90 -12.63 15.44 19.31
CA VAL A 90 -12.98 16.82 19.73
C VAL A 90 -12.38 17.91 18.76
N SER A 91 -12.96 19.13 18.83
CA SER A 91 -12.60 20.55 18.54
C SER A 91 -11.15 21.06 18.19
N PRO A 92 -10.99 22.34 17.75
CA PRO A 92 -9.85 22.82 16.95
C PRO A 92 -8.69 23.35 17.80
N GLY A 93 -7.50 22.78 17.58
CA GLY A 93 -6.24 23.21 18.22
C GLY A 93 -5.46 22.01 18.74
N GLY A 94 -4.72 21.33 17.86
CA GLY A 94 -3.94 20.15 18.21
C GLY A 94 -4.58 18.85 17.72
N PHE A 95 -3.75 18.02 17.08
CA PHE A 95 -3.98 16.64 16.65
C PHE A 95 -5.45 16.19 16.59
N LYS A 96 -6.07 16.31 15.41
CA LYS A 96 -7.34 15.61 15.16
C LYS A 96 -7.07 14.21 14.64
N ALA A 97 -7.48 13.23 15.45
CA ALA A 97 -7.69 11.85 15.05
C ALA A 97 -8.49 11.82 13.73
N ARG A 98 -7.94 11.08 12.77
CA ARG A 98 -8.41 10.96 11.39
C ARG A 98 -9.88 10.53 11.34
N ALA A 99 -10.57 11.04 10.31
CA ALA A 99 -11.74 10.39 9.72
C ALA A 99 -11.52 8.87 9.60
N ALA A 100 -12.60 8.09 9.50
CA ALA A 100 -12.59 6.63 9.31
C ALA A 100 -11.30 6.18 8.61
N PRO A 101 -10.55 5.19 9.17
CA PRO A 101 -9.22 4.89 8.69
C PRO A 101 -9.24 4.75 7.17
N PRO A 102 -8.38 5.46 6.42
CA PRO A 102 -8.48 5.55 4.96
C PRO A 102 -8.31 4.20 4.26
N PHE A 103 -7.97 3.16 5.03
CA PHE A 103 -7.87 1.79 4.61
C PHE A 103 -8.54 0.93 5.66
N THR A 104 -9.36 0.00 5.19
CA THR A 104 -9.91 -1.09 5.98
C THR A 104 -9.40 -2.38 5.36
N SER A 105 -9.19 -3.41 6.16
CA SER A 105 -8.95 -4.73 5.61
C SER A 105 -9.80 -5.78 6.31
N TRP A 106 -9.95 -6.90 5.61
CA TRP A 106 -11.00 -7.90 5.82
C TRP A 106 -10.39 -9.29 5.66
N SER A 107 -10.88 -10.24 6.44
CA SER A 107 -10.43 -11.63 6.41
C SER A 107 -11.59 -12.58 6.13
N PHE A 108 -11.32 -13.58 5.31
CA PHE A 108 -12.24 -14.69 5.02
C PHE A 108 -11.56 -16.02 5.32
N ARG A 109 -12.30 -16.95 5.94
CA ARG A 109 -11.83 -18.29 6.29
C ARG A 109 -12.90 -19.32 5.96
N THR A 110 -12.48 -20.43 5.37
CA THR A 110 -13.31 -21.61 5.09
C THR A 110 -12.46 -22.86 5.20
N GLU A 111 -13.06 -23.97 5.64
CA GLU A 111 -12.41 -25.29 5.63
C GLU A 111 -12.70 -26.06 4.33
N ARG A 112 -13.80 -25.71 3.64
CA ARG A 112 -14.18 -26.33 2.37
C ARG A 112 -13.19 -25.93 1.26
N PRO A 113 -12.77 -26.89 0.40
CA PRO A 113 -11.88 -26.58 -0.70
C PRO A 113 -12.57 -25.68 -1.73
N LEU A 114 -11.81 -24.76 -2.31
CA LEU A 114 -12.25 -23.79 -3.31
C LEU A 114 -11.95 -24.29 -4.71
N SER A 115 -12.85 -24.03 -5.66
CA SER A 115 -12.57 -24.27 -7.09
C SER A 115 -11.56 -23.25 -7.59
N ALA A 116 -10.41 -23.72 -8.10
CA ALA A 116 -9.36 -22.86 -8.66
C ALA A 116 -9.89 -21.93 -9.76
N GLU A 117 -10.75 -22.46 -10.63
CA GLU A 117 -11.32 -21.74 -11.77
C GLU A 117 -12.23 -20.59 -11.31
N ARG A 118 -13.11 -20.84 -10.32
CA ARG A 118 -13.99 -19.81 -9.78
C ARG A 118 -13.21 -18.74 -9.01
N LEU A 119 -12.19 -19.16 -8.26
CA LEU A 119 -11.32 -18.24 -7.55
C LEU A 119 -10.55 -17.35 -8.53
N GLY A 120 -10.02 -17.91 -9.62
CA GLY A 120 -9.33 -17.15 -10.67
C GLY A 120 -10.20 -16.03 -11.24
N ARG A 121 -11.44 -16.35 -11.63
CA ARG A 121 -12.41 -15.34 -12.12
C ARG A 121 -12.67 -14.24 -11.10
N MET A 122 -12.89 -14.61 -9.84
CA MET A 122 -13.11 -13.63 -8.77
C MET A 122 -11.89 -12.72 -8.56
N MET A 123 -10.67 -13.26 -8.68
CA MET A 123 -9.43 -12.49 -8.56
C MET A 123 -9.27 -11.48 -9.71
N ASP A 124 -9.70 -11.83 -10.91
CA ASP A 124 -9.68 -10.94 -12.08
C ASP A 124 -10.70 -9.79 -11.98
N GLU A 125 -11.75 -9.98 -11.18
CA GLU A 125 -12.83 -9.01 -10.96
C GLU A 125 -12.66 -8.14 -9.70
N LEU A 126 -11.52 -8.25 -8.99
CA LEU A 126 -11.31 -7.48 -7.77
C LEU A 126 -11.32 -5.97 -8.06
N PRO A 127 -12.06 -5.17 -7.26
CA PRO A 127 -12.07 -3.73 -7.43
C PRO A 127 -10.69 -3.13 -7.13
N GLY A 128 -10.31 -2.07 -7.85
CA GLY A 128 -9.04 -1.37 -7.67
C GLY A 128 -8.86 -0.70 -6.30
N SER A 129 -9.89 -0.68 -5.45
CA SER A 129 -9.80 -0.27 -4.06
C SER A 129 -9.12 -1.30 -3.16
N ILE A 130 -9.01 -2.56 -3.59
CA ILE A 130 -8.28 -3.60 -2.87
C ILE A 130 -6.80 -3.46 -3.19
N LEU A 131 -6.05 -2.89 -2.25
CA LEU A 131 -4.61 -2.66 -2.41
C LEU A 131 -3.79 -3.94 -2.25
N ARG A 132 -4.24 -4.86 -1.39
CA ARG A 132 -3.49 -6.07 -1.07
C ARG A 132 -4.41 -7.16 -0.52
N ALA A 133 -4.28 -8.35 -1.08
CA ALA A 133 -4.89 -9.57 -0.56
C ALA A 133 -3.78 -10.63 -0.39
N LYS A 134 -3.78 -11.33 0.75
CA LYS A 134 -2.89 -12.46 1.03
C LYS A 134 -3.65 -13.54 1.76
N GLY A 135 -3.27 -14.78 1.55
CA GLY A 135 -3.88 -15.91 2.24
C GLY A 135 -3.26 -17.24 1.81
N ILE A 136 -3.71 -18.30 2.47
CA ILE A 136 -3.44 -19.68 2.11
C ILE A 136 -4.73 -20.26 1.54
N LEU A 137 -4.62 -20.98 0.43
CA LEU A 137 -5.78 -21.51 -0.29
C LEU A 137 -5.82 -23.03 -0.18
N HIS A 138 -6.98 -23.56 0.23
CA HIS A 138 -7.31 -24.98 0.10
C HIS A 138 -8.09 -25.14 -1.22
N ILE A 139 -7.49 -25.78 -2.21
CA ILE A 139 -8.04 -25.92 -3.57
C ILE A 139 -8.49 -27.37 -3.81
N ALA A 140 -9.63 -27.55 -4.49
CA ALA A 140 -10.13 -28.85 -4.94
C ALA A 140 -9.52 -29.27 -6.28
#